data_AF-A0A7D3WQ34-F1
#
_entry.id   AF-A0A7D3WQ34-F1
#
_cell.length_a   1.000
_cell.length_b   1.000
_cell.length_c   1.000
_cell.angle_alpha   90.00
_cell.angle_beta   90.00
_cell.angle_gamma   90.00
#
_symmetry.space_group_name_H-M   'P 1'
#
loop_
_entity.id
_entity.type
_entity.pdbx_description
1 polymer ?
#
loop_
_entity_poly.entity_id
_entity_poly.type
_entity_poly.pdbx_seq_one_letter_code
_entity_poly.pdbx_strand_id
1 'polypeptide(L)'
;MLGDKLELRVSRNLTMDPQTGLGDWSEAQFSRAIRCGMSPHGPLYEPMPKFTAMTDEEDHAIWAYLQTVPKIKNATPEDGALAQR
;
A
#
# COMPACT_ATOMS: atom_id res chain seq x y z
N MET A 1 -33.44 10.24 6.88
CA MET A 1 -32.45 10.07 5.80
C MET A 1 -31.21 9.49 6.47
N LEU A 2 -30.95 8.20 6.20
CA LEU A 2 -29.93 7.40 6.88
C LEU A 2 -28.60 8.17 6.94
N GLY A 3 -28.07 8.33 8.16
CA GLY A 3 -26.76 8.92 8.37
C GLY A 3 -25.73 8.19 7.53
N ASP A 4 -24.95 8.96 6.79
CA ASP A 4 -23.78 8.51 6.07
C ASP A 4 -22.96 7.62 7.00
N LYS A 5 -22.93 6.32 6.71
CA LYS A 5 -21.79 5.51 7.14
C LYS A 5 -20.58 6.31 6.68
N LEU A 6 -19.78 6.84 7.60
CA LEU A 6 -18.41 7.21 7.26
C LEU A 6 -17.85 6.00 6.51
N GLU A 7 -17.63 6.12 5.21
CA GLU A 7 -16.96 5.06 4.47
C GLU A 7 -15.58 4.92 5.11
N LEU A 8 -15.43 3.85 5.88
CA LEU A 8 -14.22 3.60 6.65
C LEU A 8 -13.10 3.33 5.64
N ARG A 9 -12.35 4.38 5.30
CA ARG A 9 -11.19 4.27 4.42
C ARG A 9 -10.07 3.57 5.19
N VAL A 10 -9.64 2.44 4.66
CA VAL A 10 -8.56 1.62 5.25
C VAL A 10 -7.37 1.62 4.31
N SER A 11 -6.17 1.46 4.87
CA SER A 11 -4.98 1.26 4.04
C SER A 11 -5.04 -0.08 3.30
N ARG A 12 -4.34 -0.18 2.17
CA ARG A 12 -4.07 -1.46 1.50
C ARG A 12 -3.14 -2.35 2.34
N ASN A 13 -3.07 -3.63 1.97
CA ASN A 13 -2.16 -4.60 2.60
C ASN A 13 -0.70 -4.31 2.22
N LEU A 14 0.15 -4.15 3.23
CA LEU A 14 1.58 -3.85 3.06
C LEU A 14 2.48 -5.10 3.19
N THR A 15 1.90 -6.28 3.43
CA THR A 15 2.69 -7.51 3.53
C THR A 15 3.14 -8.00 2.15
N MET A 16 4.16 -8.86 2.08
CA MET A 16 4.67 -9.44 0.82
C MET A 16 3.78 -10.56 0.25
N ASP A 17 2.46 -10.47 0.45
CA ASP A 17 1.49 -11.33 -0.23
C ASP A 17 1.42 -10.95 -1.72
N PRO A 18 1.59 -11.90 -2.66
CA PRO A 18 1.64 -11.58 -4.09
C PRO A 18 0.28 -11.20 -4.68
N GLN A 19 -0.83 -11.60 -4.06
CA GLN A 19 -2.17 -11.36 -4.64
C GLN A 19 -2.80 -10.07 -4.14
N THR A 20 -2.61 -9.76 -2.86
CA THR A 20 -3.32 -8.68 -2.17
C THR A 20 -2.36 -7.63 -1.59
N GLY A 21 -1.05 -7.87 -1.59
CA GLY A 21 -0.05 -7.00 -0.98
C GLY A 21 1.04 -6.53 -1.94
N LEU A 22 2.25 -6.39 -1.41
CA LEU A 22 3.42 -5.86 -2.13
C LEU A 22 4.27 -6.95 -2.79
N GLY A 23 3.83 -8.22 -2.78
CA GLY A 23 4.67 -9.35 -3.19
C GLY A 23 5.18 -9.30 -4.64
N ASP A 24 4.47 -8.61 -5.51
CA ASP A 24 4.84 -8.41 -6.92
C ASP A 24 5.51 -7.04 -7.20
N TRP A 25 5.74 -6.24 -6.16
CA TRP A 25 6.37 -4.93 -6.28
C TRP A 25 7.89 -5.02 -6.17
N SER A 26 8.59 -4.14 -6.88
CA SER A 26 10.00 -3.86 -6.61
C SER A 26 10.16 -2.79 -5.54
N GLU A 27 11.31 -2.77 -4.89
CA GLU A 27 11.67 -1.72 -3.92
C GLU A 27 11.58 -0.31 -4.51
N ALA A 28 12.01 -0.13 -5.77
CA ALA A 28 11.90 1.16 -6.45
C ALA A 28 10.43 1.59 -6.67
N GLN A 29 9.52 0.64 -6.91
CA GLN A 29 8.08 0.92 -7.01
C GLN A 29 7.50 1.30 -5.65
N PHE A 30 7.92 0.61 -4.58
CA PHE A 30 7.55 0.94 -3.21
C PHE A 30 8.02 2.36 -2.83
N SER A 31 9.29 2.68 -3.10
CA SER A 31 9.90 3.99 -2.87
C SER A 31 9.10 5.12 -3.53
N ARG A 32 8.80 4.94 -4.83
CA ARG A 32 8.00 5.89 -5.60
C ARG A 32 6.59 6.04 -5.02
N ALA A 33 5.99 4.95 -4.55
CA ALA A 33 4.66 4.98 -3.98
C ALA A 33 4.64 5.77 -2.67
N ILE A 34 5.55 5.50 -1.73
CA ILE A 34 5.60 6.17 -0.44
C ILE A 34 5.96 7.66 -0.56
N ARG A 35 6.91 8.01 -1.44
CA ARG A 35 7.39 9.39 -1.55
C ARG A 35 6.52 10.26 -2.45
N CYS A 36 6.05 9.71 -3.57
CA CYS A 36 5.31 10.48 -4.58
C CYS A 36 3.80 10.24 -4.52
N GLY A 37 3.33 9.23 -3.79
CA GLY A 37 1.94 8.79 -3.81
C GLY A 37 1.56 8.13 -5.13
N MET A 38 2.47 7.41 -5.78
CA MET A 38 2.23 6.77 -7.08
C MET A 38 2.66 5.30 -7.07
N SER A 39 1.67 4.42 -7.03
CA SER A 39 1.85 2.97 -7.12
C SER A 39 2.01 2.50 -8.58
N PRO A 40 2.40 1.23 -8.81
CA PRO A 40 2.32 0.60 -10.13
C PRO A 40 0.92 0.61 -10.74
N HIS A 41 -0.13 0.71 -9.91
CA HIS A 41 -1.53 0.64 -10.33
C HIS A 41 -2.21 2.01 -10.39
N GLY A 42 -1.47 3.11 -10.16
CA GLY A 42 -2.01 4.47 -10.15
C GLY A 42 -1.75 5.22 -8.83
N PRO A 43 -2.35 6.41 -8.65
CA PRO A 43 -2.12 7.23 -7.48
C PRO A 43 -2.60 6.55 -6.20
N LEU A 44 -1.89 6.80 -5.11
CA LEU A 44 -2.35 6.47 -3.76
C LEU A 44 -3.40 7.49 -3.32
N TYR A 45 -4.39 7.02 -2.59
CA TYR A 45 -5.45 7.84 -2.00
C TYR A 45 -5.36 7.80 -0.46
N GLU A 46 -6.10 8.69 0.18
CA GLU A 46 -6.28 8.66 1.65
C GLU A 46 -6.67 7.25 2.13
N PRO A 47 -6.14 6.79 3.28
CA PRO A 47 -5.43 7.57 4.30
C PRO A 47 -3.90 7.61 4.15
N MET A 48 -3.33 7.22 2.99
CA MET A 48 -1.86 7.14 2.85
C MET A 48 -1.23 8.51 2.52
N PRO A 49 -0.47 9.13 3.44
CA PRO A 49 0.22 10.39 3.15
C PRO A 49 1.46 10.15 2.28
N LYS A 50 1.97 11.24 1.69
CA LYS A 50 3.25 11.24 0.97
C LYS A 50 4.38 11.61 1.92
N PHE A 51 5.41 10.79 1.96
CA PHE A 51 6.61 11.05 2.77
C PHE A 51 7.74 11.59 1.90
N THR A 52 7.56 12.80 1.37
CA THR A 52 8.46 13.40 0.35
C THR A 52 9.88 13.64 0.85
N ALA A 53 10.10 13.72 2.16
CA ALA A 53 11.40 13.96 2.78
C ALA A 53 12.09 12.68 3.28
N MET A 54 11.49 11.50 3.11
CA MET A 54 12.10 10.23 3.51
C MET A 54 13.41 10.03 2.76
N THR A 55 14.43 9.52 3.44
CA THR A 55 15.73 9.20 2.85
C THR A 55 15.75 7.79 2.25
N ASP A 56 16.72 7.52 1.38
CA ASP A 56 16.88 6.21 0.74
C ASP A 56 17.19 5.11 1.75
N GLU A 57 17.90 5.44 2.84
CA GLU A 57 18.17 4.51 3.93
C GLU A 57 16.91 4.15 4.71
N GLU A 58 16.06 5.13 5.04
CA GLU A 58 14.80 4.88 5.76
C GLU A 58 13.82 4.06 4.92
N ASP A 59 13.70 4.39 3.63
CA ASP A 59 12.85 3.68 2.68
C ASP A 59 13.31 2.22 2.50
N HIS A 60 14.62 2.01 2.33
CA HIS A 60 15.21 0.68 2.29
C HIS A 60 14.97 -0.11 3.58
N ALA A 61 15.14 0.53 4.74
CA ALA A 61 14.92 -0.11 6.04
C ALA A 61 13.46 -0.55 6.22
N ILE A 62 12.50 0.28 5.80
CA ILE A 62 11.07 -0.09 5.84
C ILE A 62 10.79 -1.24 4.88
N TRP A 63 11.28 -1.17 3.65
CA TRP A 63 11.11 -2.25 2.67
C TRP A 63 11.69 -3.58 3.17
N ALA A 64 12.92 -3.55 3.70
CA ALA A 64 13.57 -4.71 4.29
C ALA A 64 12.78 -5.27 5.48
N TYR A 65 12.25 -4.41 6.34
CA TYR A 65 11.40 -4.84 7.45
C TYR A 65 10.13 -5.53 6.94
N LEU A 66 9.43 -4.96 5.95
CA LEU A 66 8.20 -5.56 5.38
C LEU A 66 8.44 -6.96 4.80
N GLN A 67 9.64 -7.26 4.32
CA GLN A 67 10.00 -8.61 3.86
C GLN A 67 10.06 -9.64 4.98
N THR A 68 10.24 -9.20 6.23
CA THR A 68 10.27 -10.09 7.41
C THR A 68 8.89 -10.34 8.01
N VAL A 69 7.90 -9.49 7.67
CA VAL A 69 6.54 -9.59 8.21
C VAL A 69 5.83 -10.81 7.60
N PRO A 70 5.11 -11.62 8.40
CA PRO A 70 4.31 -12.71 7.88
C PRO A 70 3.37 -12.25 6.77
N LYS A 71 3.35 -12.98 5.66
CA LYS A 71 2.46 -12.70 4.54
C LYS A 71 1.02 -12.96 4.95
N ILE A 72 0.15 -11.98 4.76
CA ILE A 72 -1.27 -12.10 5.07
C ILE A 72 -2.04 -11.82 3.79
N LYS A 73 -2.89 -12.75 3.38
CA LYS A 73 -3.84 -12.52 2.30
C LYS A 73 -5.01 -11.70 2.83
N ASN A 74 -5.08 -10.43 2.45
CA ASN A 74 -6.09 -9.49 2.94
C ASN A 74 -6.43 -8.45 1.87
N ALA A 75 -7.50 -8.68 1.12
CA ALA A 75 -8.03 -7.70 0.18
C ALA A 75 -8.84 -6.64 0.93
N THR A 76 -8.65 -5.40 0.53
CA THR A 76 -9.30 -4.21 1.10
C THR A 76 -10.22 -3.56 0.06
N PRO A 77 -11.21 -2.75 0.48
CA PRO A 77 -12.04 -2.02 -0.46
C PRO A 77 -11.25 -1.12 -1.43
N GLU A 78 -10.09 -0.61 -1.00
CA GLU A 78 -9.22 0.25 -1.81
C GLU A 78 -8.45 -0.51 -2.92
N ASP A 79 -8.49 -1.85 -2.94
CA ASP A 79 -7.90 -2.65 -4.03
C ASP A 79 -8.79 -2.66 -5.29
N GLY A 80 -10.03 -2.18 -5.19
CA GLY A 80 -10.97 -2.08 -6.31
C GLY A 80 -11.20 -3.43 -7.02
N ALA A 81 -11.46 -3.39 -8.34
CA ALA A 81 -11.75 -4.56 -9.18
C ALA A 81 -10.61 -5.62 -9.27
N LEU A 82 -9.47 -5.42 -8.60
CA LEU A 82 -8.39 -6.41 -8.50
C LEU A 82 -8.75 -7.57 -7.55
N ALA A 83 -9.68 -7.37 -6.61
CA ALA A 83 -10.14 -8.43 -5.70
C ALA A 83 -11.14 -9.44 -6.33
N GLN A 84 -11.58 -9.22 -7.58
CA GLN A 84 -12.57 -10.06 -8.28
C GLN A 84 -11.98 -10.84 -9.48
N ARG A 85 -10.66 -10.96 -9.57
CA ARG A 85 -9.97 -11.76 -10.59
C ARG A 85 -9.18 -12.89 -9.98
#